data_AF-A0A7J2U7P3-F1
#
_entry.id   AF-A0A7J2U7P3-F1
#
_cell.length_a   1.000
_cell.length_b   1.000
_cell.length_c   1.000
_cell.angle_alpha   90.00
_cell.angle_beta   90.00
_cell.angle_gamma   90.00
#
_symmetry.space_group_name_H-M   'P 1'
#
loop_
_entity.id
_entity.type
_entity.pdbx_description
1 polymer ?
#
loop_
_entity_poly.entity_id
_entity_poly.type
_entity_poly.pdbx_seq_one_letter_code
_entity_poly.pdbx_strand_id
1 'polypeptide(L)'
;QSVPTIALAFIVCGAVLYTSKFGGEGENHIGYFEALAIGFAQGIAIIPGLSRSGLTIATALMLGVRREKAFKFSFLLSIPAVFGALVLTLYTEYDKLALLDIGLTGIIVGGAAAFIMGYAALNLLWKAVTHKAFYLFAFYCWFVGCALALASLLGLF
;
A
#
# COMPACT_ATOMS: atom_id res chain seq x y z
N GLN A 1 -5.35 17.67 2.52
CA GLN A 1 -3.87 17.64 2.36
C GLN A 1 -3.51 18.26 1.01
N SER A 2 -2.30 18.80 0.84
CA SER A 2 -1.92 19.49 -0.40
C SER A 2 -1.52 18.49 -1.50
N VAL A 3 -1.96 18.74 -2.73
CA VAL A 3 -1.65 17.90 -3.91
C VAL A 3 -0.14 17.71 -4.15
N PRO A 4 0.73 18.73 -3.98
CA PRO A 4 2.17 18.56 -4.08
C PRO A 4 2.75 17.50 -3.14
N THR A 5 2.23 17.38 -1.92
CA THR A 5 2.70 16.39 -0.95
C THR A 5 2.40 14.97 -1.43
N ILE A 6 1.21 14.76 -1.98
CA ILE A 6 0.79 13.46 -2.53
C ILE A 6 1.63 13.12 -3.78
N ALA A 7 1.88 14.10 -4.64
CA ALA A 7 2.75 13.95 -5.82
C ALA A 7 4.15 13.49 -5.42
N LEU A 8 4.77 14.16 -4.44
CA LEU A 8 6.08 13.78 -3.90
C LEU A 8 6.05 12.38 -3.28
N ALA A 9 5.00 12.05 -2.51
CA ALA A 9 4.84 10.73 -1.93
C ALA A 9 4.78 9.63 -3.00
N PHE A 10 4.04 9.82 -4.09
CA PHE A 10 4.04 8.88 -5.21
C PHE A 10 5.43 8.72 -5.84
N ILE A 11 6.19 9.81 -6.00
CA ILE A 11 7.55 9.75 -6.56
C ILE A 11 8.49 8.94 -5.65
N VAL A 12 8.46 9.22 -4.35
CA VAL A 12 9.24 8.49 -3.33
C VAL A 12 8.81 7.03 -3.27
N CYS A 13 7.51 6.75 -3.29
CA CYS A 13 6.98 5.40 -3.35
C CYS A 13 7.53 4.65 -4.57
N GLY A 14 7.50 5.27 -5.75
CA GLY A 14 8.08 4.67 -6.96
C GLY A 14 9.56 4.34 -6.81
N ALA A 15 10.35 5.24 -6.21
CA ALA A 15 11.77 4.99 -5.94
C ALA A 15 11.98 3.79 -5.00
N VAL A 16 11.17 3.67 -3.94
CA VAL A 16 11.21 2.52 -3.03
C VAL A 16 10.76 1.24 -3.72
N LEU A 17 9.72 1.24 -4.54
CA LEU A 17 9.28 0.06 -5.28
C LEU A 17 10.34 -0.39 -6.29
N TYR A 18 11.05 0.54 -6.91
CA TYR A 18 12.08 0.21 -7.90
C TYR A 18 13.25 -0.56 -7.28
N THR A 19 13.58 -0.33 -6.00
CA THR A 19 14.65 -1.07 -5.31
C THR A 19 14.36 -2.57 -5.22
N SER A 20 13.08 -2.97 -5.31
CA SER A 20 12.68 -4.38 -5.31
C SER A 20 13.25 -5.16 -6.50
N LYS A 21 13.70 -4.46 -7.56
CA LYS A 21 14.42 -5.06 -8.70
C LYS A 21 15.72 -5.73 -8.27
N PHE A 22 16.38 -5.17 -7.25
CA PHE A 22 17.63 -5.67 -6.67
C PHE A 22 17.40 -6.56 -5.44
N GLY A 23 16.15 -6.68 -4.99
CA GLY A 23 15.76 -7.44 -3.80
C GLY A 23 15.85 -8.96 -3.98
N GLY A 24 16.20 -9.64 -2.89
CA GLY A 24 16.84 -10.96 -2.89
C GLY A 24 15.95 -12.16 -3.22
N GLU A 25 16.65 -13.27 -3.50
CA GLU A 25 16.16 -14.65 -3.54
C GLU A 25 16.59 -15.41 -2.26
N GLY A 26 16.67 -14.69 -1.13
CA GLY A 26 17.38 -15.15 0.06
C GLY A 26 16.59 -16.07 0.98
N GLU A 27 16.84 -15.94 2.28
CA GLU A 27 16.43 -16.92 3.28
C GLU A 27 14.91 -17.06 3.45
N ASN A 28 14.52 -18.25 3.92
CA ASN A 28 13.13 -18.54 4.23
C ASN A 28 12.69 -17.92 5.58
N HIS A 29 13.59 -17.38 6.39
CA HIS A 29 13.22 -16.94 7.74
C HIS A 29 13.02 -15.42 7.79
N ILE A 30 12.05 -14.98 8.58
CA ILE A 30 11.86 -13.57 8.94
C ILE A 30 12.16 -13.51 10.43
N GLY A 31 13.33 -13.00 10.79
CA GLY A 31 13.73 -12.78 12.17
C GLY A 31 13.11 -11.50 12.73
N TYR A 32 13.46 -11.20 13.99
CA TYR A 32 12.97 -10.00 14.67
C TYR A 32 13.44 -8.71 14.00
N PHE A 33 14.65 -8.70 13.46
CA PHE A 33 15.20 -7.53 12.77
C PHE A 33 14.40 -7.22 11.50
N GLU A 34 14.15 -8.21 10.65
CA GLU A 34 13.36 -8.03 9.44
C GLU A 34 11.93 -7.62 9.77
N ALA A 35 11.30 -8.30 10.75
CA ALA A 35 9.95 -7.97 11.19
C ALA A 35 9.83 -6.51 11.68
N LEU A 36 10.80 -6.02 12.44
CA LEU A 36 10.81 -4.66 12.98
C LEU A 36 11.07 -3.62 11.88
N ALA A 37 12.01 -3.89 10.96
CA ALA A 37 12.28 -3.02 9.82
C ALA A 37 11.06 -2.91 8.87
N ILE A 38 10.40 -4.03 8.58
CA ILE A 38 9.17 -4.04 7.77
C ILE A 38 8.03 -3.30 8.51
N GLY A 39 7.91 -3.48 9.83
CA GLY A 39 6.97 -2.74 10.67
C GLY A 39 7.19 -1.23 10.64
N PHE A 40 8.46 -0.79 10.69
CA PHE A 40 8.81 0.62 10.56
C PHE A 40 8.43 1.19 9.18
N ALA A 41 8.70 0.43 8.12
CA ALA A 41 8.25 0.79 6.77
C ALA A 41 6.71 0.91 6.67
N GLN A 42 5.97 0.03 7.35
CA GLN A 42 4.50 0.14 7.45
C GLN A 42 4.07 1.42 8.19
N GLY A 43 4.78 1.82 9.25
CA GLY A 43 4.52 3.06 9.97
C GLY A 43 4.71 4.31 9.10
N ILE A 44 5.77 4.33 8.27
CA ILE A 44 6.01 5.41 7.29
C ILE A 44 4.87 5.49 6.26
N ALA A 45 4.28 4.35 5.89
CA ALA A 45 3.20 4.28 4.92
C ALA A 45 1.86 4.90 5.38
N ILE A 46 1.81 5.55 6.56
CA ILE A 46 0.70 6.43 6.95
C ILE A 46 0.67 7.70 6.08
N ILE A 47 1.81 8.12 5.50
CA ILE A 47 1.87 9.29 4.61
C ILE A 47 1.02 9.03 3.36
N PRO A 48 0.00 9.87 3.07
CA PRO A 48 -0.86 9.66 1.91
C PRO A 48 -0.10 9.76 0.59
N GLY A 49 -0.34 8.81 -0.30
CA GLY A 49 0.40 8.61 -1.54
C GLY A 49 1.52 7.57 -1.45
N LEU A 50 1.94 7.17 -0.23
CA LEU A 50 2.80 6.00 -0.06
C LEU A 50 1.96 4.72 -0.05
N SER A 51 2.42 3.72 -0.81
CA SER A 51 1.79 2.41 -0.86
C SER A 51 2.27 1.55 0.32
N ARG A 52 1.37 1.16 1.22
CA ARG A 52 1.69 0.30 2.37
C ARG A 52 2.32 -1.01 1.94
N SER A 53 1.60 -1.80 1.12
CA SER A 53 2.13 -3.05 0.56
C SER A 53 3.38 -2.82 -0.27
N GLY A 54 3.45 -1.68 -0.96
CA GLY A 54 4.63 -1.15 -1.63
C GLY A 54 5.88 -1.17 -0.78
N LEU A 55 5.86 -0.36 0.28
CA LEU A 55 6.98 -0.13 1.19
C LEU A 55 7.36 -1.39 1.96
N THR A 56 6.38 -2.13 2.48
CA THR A 56 6.65 -3.34 3.28
C THR A 56 7.22 -4.48 2.44
N ILE A 57 6.69 -4.71 1.23
CA ILE A 57 7.21 -5.75 0.32
C ILE A 57 8.59 -5.34 -0.20
N ALA A 58 8.78 -4.09 -0.63
CA ALA A 58 10.09 -3.61 -1.10
C ALA A 58 11.14 -3.72 0.00
N THR A 59 10.83 -3.32 1.23
CA THR A 59 11.72 -3.43 2.39
C THR A 59 12.07 -4.89 2.68
N ALA A 60 11.08 -5.79 2.72
CA ALA A 60 11.33 -7.22 2.93
C ALA A 60 12.25 -7.80 1.83
N LEU A 61 12.01 -7.45 0.58
CA LEU A 61 12.84 -7.89 -0.55
C LEU A 61 14.27 -7.34 -0.47
N MET A 62 14.45 -6.08 -0.09
CA MET A 62 15.77 -5.48 0.11
C MET A 62 16.54 -6.15 1.27
N LEU A 63 15.84 -6.61 2.29
CA LEU A 63 16.40 -7.40 3.40
C LEU A 63 16.66 -8.86 3.02
N GLY A 64 16.43 -9.25 1.76
CA GLY A 64 16.71 -10.60 1.26
C GLY A 64 15.61 -11.63 1.55
N VAL A 65 14.46 -11.23 2.07
CA VAL A 65 13.32 -12.15 2.30
C VAL A 65 12.79 -12.67 0.97
N ARG A 66 12.50 -13.98 0.88
CA ARG A 66 11.88 -14.56 -0.33
C ARG A 66 10.57 -13.86 -0.69
N ARG A 67 10.37 -13.64 -1.99
CA ARG A 67 9.18 -13.00 -2.59
C ARG A 67 7.84 -13.47 -2.03
N GLU A 68 7.65 -14.78 -1.96
CA GLU A 68 6.41 -15.38 -1.44
C GLU A 68 6.19 -15.05 0.04
N LYS A 69 7.26 -15.04 0.84
CA LYS A 69 7.19 -14.71 2.26
C LYS A 69 7.05 -13.22 2.49
N ALA A 70 7.76 -12.40 1.72
CA ALA A 70 7.63 -10.95 1.73
C ALA A 70 6.17 -10.54 1.47
N PHE A 71 5.53 -11.11 0.46
CA PHE A 71 4.10 -10.91 0.20
C PHE A 71 3.24 -11.33 1.40
N LYS A 72 3.35 -12.59 1.82
CA LYS A 72 2.49 -13.14 2.90
C LYS A 72 2.64 -12.36 4.21
N PHE A 73 3.88 -12.05 4.59
CA PHE A 73 4.17 -11.29 5.81
C PHE A 73 3.60 -9.87 5.73
N SER A 74 3.82 -9.16 4.62
CA SER A 74 3.24 -7.83 4.40
C SER A 74 1.71 -7.83 4.52
N PHE A 75 1.04 -8.85 3.99
CA PHE A 75 -0.41 -8.96 4.07
C PHE A 75 -0.90 -9.27 5.48
N LEU A 76 -0.27 -10.24 6.16
CA LEU A 76 -0.58 -10.55 7.55
C LEU A 76 -0.38 -9.33 8.47
N LEU A 77 0.70 -8.57 8.26
CA LEU A 77 0.99 -7.35 9.01
C LEU A 77 -0.05 -6.24 8.78
N SER A 78 -0.65 -6.19 7.59
CA SER A 78 -1.66 -5.20 7.24
C SER A 78 -3.02 -5.46 7.89
N ILE A 79 -3.38 -6.72 8.16
CA ILE A 79 -4.68 -7.09 8.75
C ILE A 79 -4.96 -6.34 10.08
N PRO A 80 -4.11 -6.44 11.13
CA PRO A 80 -4.37 -5.74 12.39
C PRO A 80 -4.34 -4.22 12.22
N ALA A 81 -3.51 -3.69 11.33
CA ALA A 81 -3.43 -2.25 11.08
C ALA A 81 -4.70 -1.70 10.39
N VAL A 82 -5.22 -2.38 9.37
CA VAL A 82 -6.47 -2.00 8.69
C VAL A 82 -7.66 -2.19 9.62
N PHE A 83 -7.71 -3.29 10.37
CA PHE A 83 -8.79 -3.54 11.32
C PHE A 83 -8.81 -2.50 12.44
N GLY A 84 -7.64 -2.16 13.01
CA GLY A 84 -7.52 -1.11 14.00
C GLY A 84 -7.97 0.26 13.46
N ALA A 85 -7.58 0.60 12.23
CA ALA A 85 -8.04 1.82 11.56
C ALA A 85 -9.56 1.84 11.38
N LEU A 86 -10.17 0.71 10.95
CA LEU A 86 -11.62 0.58 10.82
C LEU A 86 -12.33 0.83 12.15
N VAL A 87 -11.91 0.16 13.23
CA VAL A 87 -12.51 0.34 14.56
C VAL A 87 -12.40 1.79 15.03
N LEU A 88 -11.22 2.40 14.84
CA LEU A 88 -10.99 3.79 15.22
C LEU A 88 -11.88 4.76 14.43
N THR A 89 -12.01 4.56 13.11
CA THR A 89 -12.88 5.39 12.25
C THR A 89 -14.35 5.23 12.64
N LEU A 90 -14.82 4.02 12.91
CA LEU A 90 -16.20 3.79 13.37
C LEU A 90 -16.49 4.46 14.72
N TYR A 91 -15.49 4.52 15.61
CA TYR A 91 -15.64 5.17 16.91
C TYR A 91 -15.58 6.69 16.83
N THR A 92 -14.67 7.24 16.03
CA THR A 92 -14.37 8.69 16.00
C THR A 92 -15.19 9.48 14.97
N GLU A 93 -15.67 8.82 13.91
CA GLU A 93 -16.39 9.47 12.81
C GLU A 93 -17.84 8.98 12.67
N TYR A 94 -18.39 8.33 13.70
CA TYR A 94 -19.75 7.78 13.71
C TYR A 94 -20.80 8.81 13.26
N ASP A 95 -20.76 10.03 13.80
CA ASP A 95 -21.76 11.06 13.49
C ASP A 95 -21.73 11.46 12.00
N LYS A 96 -20.55 11.51 11.38
CA LYS A 96 -20.41 11.80 9.95
C LYS A 96 -20.89 10.63 9.10
N LEU A 97 -20.60 9.40 9.54
CA LEU A 97 -21.09 8.17 8.90
C LEU A 97 -22.60 8.06 8.98
N ALA A 98 -23.23 8.54 10.05
CA ALA A 98 -24.68 8.58 10.20
C ALA A 98 -25.34 9.66 9.32
N LEU A 99 -24.63 10.75 9.00
CA LEU A 99 -25.08 11.79 8.06
C LEU A 99 -24.97 11.40 6.59
N LEU A 100 -24.08 10.46 6.27
CA LEU A 100 -24.05 9.79 4.98
C LEU A 100 -25.29 8.90 4.92
N ASP A 101 -26.30 9.29 4.13
CA ASP A 101 -27.52 8.51 3.84
C ASP A 101 -27.22 7.24 3.00
N ILE A 102 -26.07 6.63 3.25
CA ILE A 102 -25.63 5.36 2.71
C ILE A 102 -26.25 4.30 3.61
N GLY A 103 -27.50 3.94 3.31
CA GLY A 103 -28.20 2.87 4.03
C GLY A 103 -27.42 1.55 4.00
N LEU A 104 -27.82 0.59 4.86
CA LEU A 104 -27.15 -0.71 5.04
C LEU A 104 -26.86 -1.43 3.71
N THR A 105 -27.75 -1.31 2.73
CA THR A 105 -27.58 -1.84 1.37
C THR A 105 -26.33 -1.30 0.69
N GLY A 106 -26.07 0.00 0.77
CA GLY A 106 -24.90 0.63 0.17
C GLY A 106 -23.58 0.13 0.78
N ILE A 107 -23.57 -0.06 2.11
CA ILE A 107 -22.42 -0.62 2.84
C ILE A 107 -22.16 -2.07 2.39
N ILE A 108 -23.20 -2.90 2.31
CA ILE A 108 -23.07 -4.31 1.90
C ILE A 108 -22.60 -4.42 0.44
N VAL A 109 -23.20 -3.66 -0.47
CA VAL A 109 -22.84 -3.69 -1.90
C VAL A 109 -21.42 -3.16 -2.11
N GLY A 110 -21.07 -2.04 -1.48
CA GLY A 110 -19.71 -1.48 -1.52
C GLY A 110 -18.67 -2.43 -0.92
N GLY A 111 -18.99 -3.04 0.22
CA GLY A 111 -18.14 -4.05 0.87
C GLY A 111 -17.94 -5.29 0.00
N ALA A 112 -19.01 -5.82 -0.61
CA ALA A 112 -18.93 -6.96 -1.53
C ALA A 112 -18.12 -6.62 -2.79
N ALA A 113 -18.34 -5.45 -3.38
CA ALA A 113 -17.57 -4.98 -4.53
C ALA A 113 -16.08 -4.81 -4.19
N ALA A 114 -15.77 -4.19 -3.05
CA ALA A 114 -14.39 -4.03 -2.58
C ALA A 114 -13.73 -5.39 -2.28
N PHE A 115 -14.47 -6.36 -1.75
CA PHE A 115 -13.98 -7.72 -1.49
C PHE A 115 -13.62 -8.44 -2.79
N ILE A 116 -14.51 -8.45 -3.78
CA ILE A 116 -14.30 -9.12 -5.08
C ILE A 116 -13.11 -8.48 -5.81
N MET A 117 -13.10 -7.16 -5.92
CA MET A 117 -12.03 -6.43 -6.58
C MET A 117 -10.70 -6.54 -5.82
N GLY A 118 -10.75 -6.50 -4.49
CA GLY A 118 -9.60 -6.71 -3.63
C GLY A 118 -8.98 -8.08 -3.83
N TYR A 119 -9.79 -9.14 -3.88
CA TYR A 119 -9.31 -10.50 -4.15
C TYR A 119 -8.65 -10.63 -5.52
N ALA A 120 -9.25 -10.04 -6.56
CA ALA A 120 -8.66 -10.01 -7.90
C ALA A 120 -7.32 -9.26 -7.91
N ALA A 121 -7.25 -8.08 -7.27
CA ALA A 121 -6.04 -7.30 -7.15
C ALA A 121 -4.93 -8.04 -6.36
N LEU A 122 -5.30 -8.79 -5.31
CA LEU A 122 -4.35 -9.62 -4.55
C LEU A 122 -3.72 -10.70 -5.42
N ASN A 123 -4.50 -11.35 -6.28
CA ASN A 123 -3.99 -12.36 -7.19
C ASN A 123 -3.01 -11.73 -8.22
N LEU A 124 -3.33 -10.54 -8.74
CA LEU A 124 -2.43 -9.81 -9.63
C LEU A 124 -1.13 -9.44 -8.92
N LEU A 125 -1.22 -8.89 -7.71
CA LEU A 125 -0.06 -8.49 -6.93
C LEU A 125 0.80 -9.70 -6.54
N TRP A 126 0.18 -10.81 -6.15
CA TRP A 126 0.88 -12.07 -5.87
C TRP A 126 1.74 -12.47 -7.07
N LYS A 127 1.14 -12.54 -8.27
CA LYS A 127 1.85 -12.84 -9.51
C LYS A 127 2.96 -11.84 -9.80
N ALA A 128 2.70 -10.54 -9.62
CA ALA A 128 3.72 -9.52 -9.86
C ALA A 128 4.93 -9.69 -8.94
N VAL A 129 4.71 -10.01 -7.67
CA VAL A 129 5.79 -10.23 -6.70
C VAL A 129 6.55 -11.52 -6.98
N THR A 130 5.86 -12.63 -7.22
CA THR A 130 6.51 -13.94 -7.46
C THR A 130 7.23 -14.01 -8.80
N HIS A 131 6.71 -13.37 -9.85
CA HIS A 131 7.33 -13.31 -11.18
C HIS A 131 8.36 -12.16 -11.35
N LYS A 132 8.87 -11.60 -10.24
CA LYS A 132 9.89 -10.52 -10.25
C LYS A 132 9.46 -9.25 -11.00
N ALA A 133 8.16 -9.04 -11.18
CA ALA A 133 7.59 -7.90 -11.91
C ALA A 133 7.14 -6.75 -10.98
N PHE A 134 7.33 -6.87 -9.66
CA PHE A 134 6.86 -5.88 -8.69
C PHE A 134 7.44 -4.47 -8.90
N TYR A 135 8.70 -4.36 -9.32
CA TYR A 135 9.34 -3.08 -9.60
C TYR A 135 8.64 -2.29 -10.73
N LEU A 136 7.83 -2.95 -11.58
CA LEU A 136 7.09 -2.27 -12.64
C LEU A 136 6.03 -1.30 -12.09
N PHE A 137 5.54 -1.53 -10.87
CA PHE A 137 4.65 -0.58 -10.20
C PHE A 137 5.33 0.78 -9.91
N ALA A 138 6.67 0.83 -9.90
CA ALA A 138 7.40 2.09 -9.78
C ALA A 138 7.08 3.06 -10.92
N PHE A 139 6.96 2.57 -12.15
CA PHE A 139 6.63 3.39 -13.31
C PHE A 139 5.22 3.96 -13.22
N TYR A 140 4.27 3.17 -12.70
CA TYR A 140 2.93 3.67 -12.39
C TYR A 140 2.97 4.80 -11.36
N CYS A 141 3.72 4.60 -10.26
CA CYS A 141 3.84 5.61 -9.21
C CYS A 141 4.50 6.91 -9.74
N TRP A 142 5.57 6.80 -10.52
CA TRP A 142 6.21 7.97 -11.12
C TRP A 142 5.31 8.68 -12.13
N PHE A 143 4.57 7.93 -12.95
CA PHE A 143 3.61 8.52 -13.87
C PHE A 143 2.55 9.34 -13.13
N VAL A 144 1.91 8.75 -12.11
CA VAL A 144 0.89 9.44 -11.29
C VAL A 144 1.49 10.63 -10.55
N GLY A 145 2.66 10.46 -9.92
CA GLY A 145 3.34 11.53 -9.19
C GLY A 145 3.70 12.72 -10.09
N CYS A 146 4.26 12.46 -11.28
CA CYS A 146 4.59 13.50 -12.26
C CYS A 146 3.33 14.18 -12.81
N ALA A 147 2.26 13.42 -13.09
CA ALA A 147 1.00 13.98 -13.55
C ALA A 147 0.37 14.92 -12.51
N LEU A 148 0.36 14.52 -11.23
CA LEU A 148 -0.13 15.36 -10.13
C LEU A 148 0.73 16.62 -9.93
N ALA A 149 2.06 16.47 -10.00
CA ALA A 149 2.96 17.61 -9.89
C ALA A 149 2.73 18.62 -11.03
N LEU A 150 2.62 18.13 -12.28
CA LEU A 150 2.33 18.97 -13.44
C LEU A 150 0.97 19.67 -13.32
N ALA A 151 -0.07 18.94 -12.92
CA ALA A 151 -1.40 19.52 -12.74
C ALA A 151 -1.41 20.63 -11.68
N SER A 152 -0.66 20.45 -10.58
CA SER A 152 -0.50 21.48 -9.56
C SER A 152 0.28 22.71 -10.07
N LEU A 153 1.34 22.51 -10.87
CA LEU A 153 2.08 23.61 -11.50
C LEU A 153 1.23 24.41 -12.50
N LEU A 154 0.26 23.77 -13.15
CA LEU A 154 -0.69 24.39 -14.06
C LEU A 154 -1.86 25.09 -13.33
N GLY A 155 -1.91 25.05 -12.00
CA GLY A 155 -2.96 25.67 -11.20
C GLY A 155 -4.31 24.97 -11.27
N LEU A 156 -4.34 23.67 -11.63
CA LEU A 156 -5.57 22.87 -11.64
C LEU A 156 -6.02 22.46 -10.22
N PHE A 157 -5.12 22.59 -9.23
CA PHE A 157 -5.33 22.26 -7.82
C PHE A 157 -4.58 23.21 -6.89
#